data_AF-A0A519EKH7-F1
#
_entry.id   AF-A0A519EKH7-F1
#
_cell.length_a   1.000
_cell.length_b   1.000
_cell.length_c   1.000
_cell.angle_alpha   90.00
_cell.angle_beta   90.00
_cell.angle_gamma   90.00
#
_symmetry.space_group_name_H-M   'P 1'
#
loop_
_entity.id
_entity.type
_entity.pdbx_description
1 polymer ?
#
loop_
_entity_poly.entity_id
_entity_poly.type
_entity_poly.pdbx_seq_one_letter_code
_entity_poly.pdbx_strand_id
1 'polypeptide(L)'
;MERRSLIKRAGIAAVLAAGTAPAVHAQPAVRWRVASSFPKSLDTIHGAAEVFAQKARQLSGGRFEVSVHAAGELMPAFDVVDGVQAGTVEAAHTAPYYFFAKDETFAMGGAIPFGLNSRQMTAWTYEGGGLKLMREFYARYNIVN
;
A
#
# COMPACT_ATOMS: atom_id res chain seq x y z
N MET A 1 71.91 12.58 -23.98
CA MET A 1 71.04 12.79 -22.80
C MET A 1 69.72 13.32 -23.34
N GLU A 2 68.71 12.48 -23.62
CA GLU A 2 67.44 12.51 -22.87
C GLU A 2 66.53 11.33 -23.30
N ARG A 3 67.09 10.17 -23.69
CA ARG A 3 66.26 8.98 -24.03
C ARG A 3 65.94 8.07 -22.84
N ARG A 4 66.51 8.36 -21.67
CA ARG A 4 66.33 7.57 -20.43
C ARG A 4 65.39 8.24 -19.40
N SER A 5 64.87 9.44 -19.66
CA SER A 5 63.98 10.15 -18.73
C SER A 5 62.49 9.80 -18.88
N LEU A 6 62.10 9.16 -19.99
CA LEU A 6 60.69 8.84 -20.27
C LEU A 6 60.17 7.59 -19.54
N ILE A 7 61.04 6.68 -19.06
CA ILE A 7 60.63 5.45 -18.35
C ILE A 7 60.48 5.69 -16.83
N LYS A 8 61.04 6.77 -16.27
CA LYS A 8 60.92 7.09 -14.84
C LYS A 8 59.60 7.77 -14.43
N ARG A 9 58.68 8.04 -15.36
CA ARG A 9 57.38 8.68 -15.09
C ARG A 9 56.17 7.81 -15.42
N ALA A 10 56.35 6.51 -15.65
CA ALA A 10 55.26 5.57 -15.96
C ALA A 10 54.65 4.87 -14.73
N GLY A 11 54.89 5.38 -13.51
CA GLY A 11 54.58 4.65 -12.28
C GLY A 11 53.30 5.05 -11.54
N ILE A 12 52.66 6.18 -11.83
CA ILE A 12 51.55 6.67 -10.98
C ILE A 12 50.51 7.41 -11.83
N ALA A 13 49.70 6.66 -12.58
CA ALA A 13 48.48 7.20 -13.20
C ALA A 13 47.42 6.10 -13.40
N ALA A 14 47.29 5.18 -12.44
CA ALA A 14 46.35 4.06 -12.54
C ALA A 14 45.45 3.91 -11.30
N VAL A 15 45.14 5.00 -10.60
CA VAL A 15 44.30 4.95 -9.39
C VAL A 15 43.25 6.05 -9.47
N LEU A 16 41.99 5.59 -9.54
CA LEU A 16 40.72 6.31 -9.31
C LEU A 16 40.10 7.06 -10.50
N ALA A 17 39.82 6.33 -11.59
CA ALA A 17 38.49 6.45 -12.19
C ALA A 17 37.51 5.58 -11.39
N ALA A 18 37.39 5.81 -10.08
CA ALA A 18 36.21 5.40 -9.34
C ALA A 18 35.11 6.33 -9.83
N GLY A 19 34.51 5.98 -10.96
CA GLY A 19 33.30 6.61 -11.43
C GLY A 19 32.37 6.67 -10.23
N THR A 20 31.83 7.86 -9.96
CA THR A 20 30.65 8.00 -9.12
C THR A 20 29.55 7.21 -9.81
N ALA A 21 29.54 5.89 -9.60
CA ALA A 21 28.37 5.09 -9.90
C ALA A 21 27.24 5.77 -9.13
N PRO A 22 26.15 6.18 -9.80
CA PRO A 22 25.04 6.79 -9.08
C PRO A 22 24.70 5.86 -7.93
N ALA A 23 24.65 6.41 -6.71
CA ALA A 23 24.21 5.64 -5.57
C ALA A 23 22.83 5.10 -5.93
N VAL A 24 22.76 3.79 -6.22
CA VAL A 24 21.49 3.11 -6.42
C VAL A 24 20.86 3.08 -5.05
N HIS A 25 20.10 4.12 -4.73
CA HIS A 25 19.28 4.16 -3.52
C HIS A 25 18.23 3.07 -3.68
N ALA A 26 18.53 1.88 -3.13
CA ALA A 26 17.57 0.82 -3.03
C ALA A 26 16.34 1.36 -2.29
N GLN A 27 15.15 1.16 -2.87
CA GLN A 27 13.91 1.54 -2.21
C GLN A 27 13.84 0.83 -0.84
N PRO A 28 13.44 1.53 0.23
CA PRO A 28 13.34 0.93 1.56
C PRO A 28 12.34 -0.22 1.55
N ALA A 29 12.61 -1.24 2.37
CA ALA A 29 11.63 -2.28 2.62
C ALA A 29 10.46 -1.71 3.42
N VAL A 30 9.24 -2.02 2.99
CA VAL A 30 7.98 -1.58 3.62
C VAL A 30 7.26 -2.82 4.14
N ARG A 31 6.82 -2.77 5.41
CA ARG A 31 6.06 -3.85 6.05
C ARG A 31 4.76 -3.28 6.60
N TRP A 32 3.63 -3.74 6.09
CA TRP A 32 2.30 -3.32 6.55
C TRP A 32 1.53 -4.48 7.18
N ARG A 33 0.71 -4.15 8.16
CA ARG A 33 -0.32 -5.01 8.74
C ARG A 33 -1.68 -4.56 8.22
N VAL A 34 -2.42 -5.51 7.63
CA VAL A 34 -3.81 -5.31 7.24
C VAL A 34 -4.70 -5.97 8.28
N ALA A 35 -5.53 -5.18 8.97
CA ALA A 35 -6.60 -5.69 9.81
C ALA A 35 -7.85 -5.94 8.96
N SER A 36 -8.31 -7.19 8.87
CA SER A 36 -9.50 -7.57 8.11
C SER A 36 -10.72 -7.62 9.03
N SER A 37 -11.86 -7.09 8.58
CA SER A 37 -13.15 -7.27 9.28
C SER A 37 -13.74 -8.68 9.09
N PHE A 38 -13.08 -9.56 8.31
CA PHE A 38 -13.62 -10.84 7.89
C PHE A 38 -12.86 -12.02 8.52
N PRO A 39 -13.55 -13.07 9.00
CA PRO A 39 -12.92 -14.29 9.47
C PRO A 39 -12.30 -15.09 8.30
N LYS A 40 -11.30 -15.93 8.59
CA LYS A 40 -10.62 -16.77 7.60
C LYS A 40 -11.56 -17.76 6.88
N SER A 41 -12.69 -18.11 7.51
CA SER A 41 -13.70 -19.00 6.93
C SER A 41 -14.44 -18.39 5.73
N LEU A 42 -14.43 -17.06 5.59
CA LEU A 42 -14.95 -16.38 4.40
C LEU A 42 -13.81 -16.21 3.39
N ASP A 43 -13.35 -17.31 2.82
CA ASP A 43 -12.20 -17.41 1.92
C ASP A 43 -12.28 -16.45 0.73
N THR A 44 -13.46 -16.24 0.16
CA THR A 44 -13.65 -15.33 -0.99
C THR A 44 -13.30 -13.88 -0.65
N ILE A 45 -13.83 -13.35 0.46
CA ILE A 45 -13.61 -11.96 0.85
C ILE A 45 -12.30 -11.81 1.63
N HIS A 46 -12.02 -12.65 2.63
CA HIS A 46 -10.76 -12.61 3.37
C HIS A 46 -9.58 -12.89 2.43
N GLY A 47 -9.69 -13.90 1.57
CA GLY A 47 -8.66 -14.25 0.59
C GLY A 47 -8.38 -13.17 -0.43
N ALA A 48 -9.29 -12.21 -0.68
CA ALA A 48 -9.00 -11.05 -1.52
C ALA A 48 -7.84 -10.21 -0.93
N ALA A 49 -7.77 -10.06 0.40
CA ALA A 49 -6.66 -9.38 1.06
C ALA A 49 -5.35 -10.18 0.96
N GLU A 50 -5.42 -11.51 0.99
CA GLU A 50 -4.26 -12.39 0.79
C GLU A 50 -3.74 -12.30 -0.66
N VAL A 51 -4.63 -12.27 -1.65
CA VAL A 51 -4.28 -12.05 -3.06
C VAL A 51 -3.57 -10.70 -3.22
N PHE A 52 -4.08 -9.64 -2.58
CA PHE A 52 -3.41 -8.34 -2.56
C PHE A 52 -2.00 -8.43 -1.96
N ALA A 53 -1.84 -9.05 -0.79
CA ALA A 53 -0.55 -9.19 -0.13
C ALA A 53 0.47 -9.96 -0.98
N GLN A 54 0.04 -11.06 -1.61
CA GLN A 54 0.88 -11.85 -2.52
C GLN A 54 1.30 -11.03 -3.75
N LYS A 55 0.36 -10.27 -4.36
CA LYS A 55 0.65 -9.43 -5.52
C LYS A 55 1.59 -8.27 -5.18
N ALA A 56 1.40 -7.62 -4.03
CA ALA A 56 2.29 -6.57 -3.55
C ALA A 56 3.73 -7.09 -3.36
N ARG A 57 3.89 -8.28 -2.76
CA ARG A 57 5.19 -8.95 -2.62
C ARG A 57 5.80 -9.27 -3.98
N GLN A 58 5.02 -9.86 -4.90
CA GLN A 58 5.48 -10.25 -6.23
C GLN A 58 5.98 -9.05 -7.03
N LEU A 59 5.19 -7.98 -7.11
CA LEU A 59 5.49 -6.79 -7.91
C LEU A 59 6.63 -5.95 -7.32
N SER A 60 6.84 -6.00 -6.01
CA SER A 60 7.93 -5.30 -5.33
C SER A 60 9.24 -6.09 -5.24
N GLY A 61 9.28 -7.33 -5.73
CA GLY A 61 10.43 -8.22 -5.53
C GLY A 61 10.71 -8.52 -4.06
N GLY A 62 9.66 -8.58 -3.23
CA GLY A 62 9.74 -8.83 -1.79
C GLY A 62 10.01 -7.60 -0.93
N ARG A 63 10.17 -6.39 -1.51
CA ARG A 63 10.42 -5.18 -0.71
C ARG A 63 9.18 -4.65 -0.01
N PHE A 64 7.99 -4.92 -0.53
CA PHE A 64 6.73 -4.60 0.12
C PHE A 64 6.09 -5.89 0.63
N GLU A 65 6.12 -6.08 1.94
CA GLU A 65 5.50 -7.20 2.63
C GLU A 65 4.23 -6.75 3.34
N VAL A 66 3.14 -7.49 3.15
CA VAL A 66 1.87 -7.25 3.82
C VAL A 66 1.48 -8.50 4.59
N SER A 67 1.27 -8.38 5.89
CA SER A 67 0.67 -9.44 6.72
C SER A 67 -0.82 -9.16 6.88
N VAL A 68 -1.66 -10.15 6.56
CA VAL A 68 -3.12 -10.06 6.68
C VAL A 68 -3.55 -10.75 7.98
N HIS A 69 -4.31 -10.03 8.80
CA HIS A 69 -4.82 -10.51 10.09
C HIS A 69 -6.34 -10.54 10.05
N ALA A 70 -6.92 -11.67 10.43
CA ALA A 70 -8.37 -11.86 10.41
C ALA A 70 -9.09 -11.07 11.51
N ALA A 71 -10.41 -11.02 11.41
CA ALA A 71 -11.28 -10.38 12.41
C ALA A 71 -10.92 -10.85 13.83
N GLY A 72 -10.61 -9.90 14.72
CA GLY A 72 -10.28 -10.16 16.12
C GLY A 72 -8.81 -10.49 16.41
N GLU A 73 -7.96 -10.73 15.40
CA GLU A 73 -6.54 -11.04 15.65
C GLU A 73 -5.72 -9.82 16.11
N LEU A 74 -6.01 -8.64 15.54
CA LEU A 74 -5.37 -7.37 15.96
C LEU A 74 -6.32 -6.46 16.74
N MET A 75 -7.61 -6.47 16.39
CA MET A 75 -8.67 -5.65 16.99
C MET A 75 -10.05 -6.19 16.57
N PRO A 76 -11.15 -5.77 17.24
CA PRO A 76 -12.50 -6.11 16.82
C PRO A 76 -12.78 -5.70 15.37
N ALA A 77 -13.62 -6.47 14.68
CA ALA A 77 -13.88 -6.30 13.25
C ALA A 77 -14.44 -4.91 12.87
N PHE A 78 -15.16 -4.27 13.79
CA PHE A 78 -15.79 -2.96 13.59
C PHE A 78 -14.93 -1.79 14.11
N ASP A 79 -13.71 -2.07 14.59
CA ASP A 79 -12.78 -1.04 15.06
C ASP A 79 -11.64 -0.78 14.04
N VAL A 80 -11.62 -1.52 12.91
CA VAL A 80 -10.48 -1.48 11.97
C VAL A 80 -10.26 -0.12 11.31
N VAL A 81 -11.32 0.67 11.06
CA VAL A 81 -11.19 2.04 10.54
C VAL A 81 -10.54 2.95 11.59
N ASP A 82 -10.87 2.77 12.86
CA ASP A 82 -10.27 3.54 13.96
C ASP A 82 -8.81 3.15 14.14
N GLY A 83 -8.49 1.86 13.98
CA GLY A 83 -7.13 1.35 13.97
C GLY A 83 -6.26 1.97 12.88
N VAL A 84 -6.79 2.17 11.67
CA VAL A 84 -6.06 2.87 10.59
C VAL A 84 -5.97 4.36 10.87
N GLN A 85 -7.08 5.00 11.27
CA GLN A 85 -7.12 6.43 11.59
C GLN A 85 -6.08 6.81 12.65
N ALA A 86 -5.92 5.97 13.68
CA ALA A 86 -4.94 6.16 14.75
C ALA A 86 -3.51 5.73 14.38
N GLY A 87 -3.29 5.11 13.23
CA GLY A 87 -1.98 4.59 12.82
C GLY A 87 -1.53 3.33 13.58
N THR A 88 -2.43 2.63 14.25
CA THR A 88 -2.15 1.37 14.96
C THR A 88 -1.84 0.24 13.99
N VAL A 89 -2.51 0.25 12.82
CA VAL A 89 -2.26 -0.60 11.66
C VAL A 89 -2.17 0.26 10.41
N GLU A 90 -1.40 -0.19 9.42
CA GLU A 90 -1.13 0.60 8.23
C GLU A 90 -2.28 0.56 7.22
N ALA A 91 -3.12 -0.48 7.25
CA ALA A 91 -4.28 -0.62 6.39
C ALA A 91 -5.38 -1.51 7.01
N ALA A 92 -6.59 -1.41 6.46
CA ALA A 92 -7.71 -2.28 6.78
C ALA A 92 -8.38 -2.83 5.52
N HIS A 93 -8.94 -4.03 5.61
CA HIS A 93 -9.79 -4.62 4.59
C HIS A 93 -11.19 -4.83 5.18
N THR A 94 -12.17 -4.07 4.71
CA THR A 94 -13.48 -3.96 5.35
C THR A 94 -14.58 -3.55 4.37
N ALA A 95 -15.83 -3.56 4.81
CA ALA A 95 -16.97 -3.01 4.09
C ALA A 95 -17.34 -1.63 4.67
N PRO A 96 -17.31 -0.54 3.88
CA PRO A 96 -17.56 0.81 4.39
C PRO A 96 -18.87 0.98 5.15
N TYR A 97 -19.95 0.30 4.72
CA TYR A 97 -21.26 0.41 5.37
C TYR A 97 -21.29 -0.08 6.83
N TYR A 98 -20.28 -0.83 7.31
CA TYR A 98 -20.18 -1.17 8.74
C TYR A 98 -20.01 0.07 9.63
N PHE A 99 -19.50 1.17 9.08
CA PHE A 99 -19.20 2.40 9.80
C PHE A 99 -20.27 3.48 9.59
N PHE A 100 -21.48 3.10 9.15
CA PHE A 100 -22.61 4.02 8.99
C PHE A 100 -22.91 4.82 10.26
N ALA A 101 -22.83 4.19 11.44
CA ALA A 101 -23.08 4.86 12.71
C ALA A 101 -21.99 5.90 13.08
N LYS A 102 -20.79 5.79 12.47
CA LYS A 102 -19.69 6.76 12.64
C LYS A 102 -19.92 7.99 11.75
N ASP A 103 -20.30 7.76 10.50
CA ASP A 103 -20.77 8.78 9.55
C ASP A 103 -21.51 8.05 8.41
N GLU A 104 -22.75 8.44 8.13
CA GLU A 104 -23.59 7.78 7.13
C GLU A 104 -22.98 7.79 5.72
N THR A 105 -22.11 8.76 5.43
CA THR A 105 -21.40 8.89 4.16
C THR A 105 -20.51 7.68 3.86
N PHE A 106 -20.03 6.95 4.88
CA PHE A 106 -19.28 5.70 4.64
C PHE A 106 -20.08 4.70 3.81
N ALA A 107 -21.40 4.62 3.98
CA ALA A 107 -22.23 3.67 3.25
C ALA A 107 -22.25 3.93 1.74
N MET A 108 -22.00 5.17 1.30
CA MET A 108 -21.92 5.55 -0.12
C MET A 108 -20.77 4.85 -0.85
N GLY A 109 -19.66 4.56 -0.16
CA GLY A 109 -18.53 3.81 -0.71
C GLY A 109 -18.70 2.29 -0.67
N GLY A 110 -19.75 1.80 -0.01
CA GLY A 110 -20.07 0.37 0.11
C GLY A 110 -21.28 0.01 -0.73
N ALA A 111 -22.43 -0.08 -0.07
CA ALA A 111 -23.71 -0.41 -0.69
C ALA A 111 -24.85 0.22 0.11
N ILE A 112 -25.86 0.73 -0.59
CA ILE A 112 -27.08 1.28 -0.02
C ILE A 112 -28.31 0.59 -0.65
N PRO A 113 -29.45 0.51 0.05
CA PRO A 113 -30.69 0.00 -0.53
C PRO A 113 -31.05 0.73 -1.82
N PHE A 114 -31.42 -0.03 -2.86
CA PHE A 114 -31.74 0.50 -4.20
C PHE A 114 -30.59 1.28 -4.87
N GLY A 115 -29.36 1.06 -4.43
CA GLY A 115 -28.16 1.66 -4.99
C GLY A 115 -27.68 1.03 -6.30
N LEU A 116 -26.45 1.36 -6.66
CA LEU A 116 -25.80 0.89 -7.88
C LEU A 116 -25.45 -0.60 -7.81
N ASN A 117 -25.58 -1.30 -8.93
CA ASN A 117 -24.99 -2.63 -9.07
C ASN A 117 -23.46 -2.55 -9.21
N SER A 118 -22.76 -3.69 -9.14
CA SER A 118 -21.29 -3.74 -9.21
C SER A 118 -20.68 -3.02 -10.43
N ARG A 119 -21.27 -3.15 -11.62
CA ARG A 119 -20.77 -2.48 -12.85
C ARG A 119 -20.97 -0.96 -12.78
N GLN A 120 -22.11 -0.52 -12.29
CA GLN A 120 -22.42 0.89 -12.12
C GLN A 120 -21.56 1.53 -11.02
N MET A 121 -21.35 0.85 -9.90
CA MET A 121 -20.49 1.31 -8.81
C MET A 121 -19.04 1.44 -9.28
N THR A 122 -18.55 0.48 -10.08
CA THR A 122 -17.22 0.56 -10.71
C THR A 122 -17.11 1.77 -11.64
N ALA A 123 -18.10 1.99 -12.50
CA ALA A 123 -18.11 3.14 -13.40
C ALA A 123 -18.14 4.46 -12.64
N TRP A 124 -18.97 4.57 -11.59
CA TRP A 124 -19.01 5.75 -10.75
C TRP A 124 -17.67 6.01 -10.04
N THR A 125 -17.05 4.98 -9.47
CA THR A 125 -15.77 5.11 -8.76
C THR A 125 -14.67 5.62 -9.68
N TYR A 126 -14.47 5.00 -10.84
CA TYR A 126 -13.31 5.30 -11.69
C TYR A 126 -13.55 6.42 -12.70
N GLU A 127 -14.76 6.53 -13.25
CA GLU A 127 -15.08 7.46 -14.34
C GLU A 127 -16.07 8.56 -13.93
N GLY A 128 -16.95 8.27 -12.97
CA GLY A 128 -17.99 9.18 -12.49
C GLY A 128 -17.57 10.14 -11.38
N GLY A 129 -16.28 10.19 -11.04
CA GLY A 129 -15.74 11.04 -9.97
C GLY A 129 -15.94 10.51 -8.54
N GLY A 130 -16.46 9.29 -8.38
CA GLY A 130 -16.73 8.67 -7.08
C GLY A 130 -15.49 8.50 -6.21
N LEU A 131 -14.36 8.05 -6.80
CA LEU A 131 -13.11 7.90 -6.05
C LEU A 131 -12.61 9.23 -5.47
N LYS A 132 -12.75 10.33 -6.22
CA LYS A 132 -12.36 11.66 -5.75
C LYS A 132 -13.20 12.07 -4.54
N LEU A 133 -14.52 11.96 -4.66
CA LEU A 133 -15.46 12.31 -3.58
C LEU A 133 -15.21 11.46 -2.32
N MET A 134 -15.03 10.15 -2.49
CA MET A 134 -14.74 9.28 -1.36
C MET A 134 -13.39 9.62 -0.71
N ARG A 135 -12.33 9.91 -1.48
CA ARG A 135 -11.04 10.29 -0.90
C ARG A 135 -11.09 11.62 -0.15
N GLU A 136 -11.83 12.61 -0.64
CA GLU A 136 -12.07 13.86 0.09
C GLU A 136 -12.76 13.59 1.45
N PHE A 137 -13.71 12.66 1.47
CA PHE A 137 -14.36 12.20 2.70
C PHE A 137 -13.41 11.44 3.63
N TYR A 138 -12.68 10.43 3.13
CA TYR A 138 -11.77 9.58 3.91
C TYR A 138 -10.57 10.35 4.48
N ALA A 139 -10.15 11.45 3.83
CA ALA A 139 -9.09 12.33 4.34
C ALA A 139 -9.41 12.91 5.73
N ARG A 140 -10.69 13.12 6.06
CA ARG A 140 -11.13 13.56 7.40
C ARG A 140 -10.84 12.53 8.50
N TYR A 141 -10.56 11.28 8.12
CA TYR A 141 -10.22 10.17 8.99
C TYR A 141 -8.76 9.72 8.84
N ASN A 142 -7.90 10.53 8.21
CA ASN A 142 -6.50 10.17 7.96
C ASN A 142 -6.34 8.87 7.13
N ILE A 143 -7.26 8.61 6.19
CA ILE A 143 -7.31 7.40 5.37
C ILE A 143 -7.26 7.75 3.89
N VAL A 144 -6.60 6.89 3.10
CA VAL A 144 -6.71 6.85 1.64
C VAL A 144 -7.34 5.51 1.24
N ASN A 145 -8.44 5.55 0.49
CA ASN A 145 -9.12 4.38 -0.05
C ASN A 145 -8.90 4.18 -1.56
#